data_AF-A0A2D4GKM3-F1
#
_entry.id   AF-A0A2D4GKM3-F1
#
_cell.length_a   1.000
_cell.length_b   1.000
_cell.length_c   1.000
_cell.angle_alpha   90.00
_cell.angle_beta   90.00
_cell.angle_gamma   90.00
#
_symmetry.space_group_name_H-M   'P 1'
#
loop_
_entity.id
_entity.type
_entity.pdbx_description
1 polymer ?
#
loop_
_entity_poly.entity_id
_entity_poly.type
_entity_poly.pdbx_seq_one_letter_code
_entity_poly.pdbx_strand_id
1 'polypeptide(L)'
;IIAYYNHFMDNTTLLIELEYCNGGNLYDKILRQKDTLFEEEMVVWYLFQIASAVSCIHREGILHRDIKTLNIFLTKANLIKLGDYGLAKKLNSEYSMAETLVGTPYYMSPELCQGVKYNFKSDIWAVGCVAFELLTLKRTFDATNPLNLCVKIVQGNRAMEVDSSIYSVDLIQMVHSCLHQDPEKRPTADELLESPFIKKRRRDMEEKVALLNGPNKRPRTSTMNEAPIAVVTSRTSEVYVWGGGKSTPQKLDVIKNGCSARQVCAGNTHFAVVTVEKELYTWVNMQGGTKLHGQLGHGDKASYRQPKHVEKLQGKAIRQVSCGDDFTIC
;
A
#
# COMPACT_ATOMS: atom_id res chain seq x y z
N ILE A 1 11.33 -5.82 -8.34
CA ILE A 1 10.88 -6.46 -7.09
C ILE A 1 11.04 -5.45 -5.96
N ILE A 2 10.04 -5.30 -5.08
CA ILE A 2 10.11 -4.47 -3.87
C ILE A 2 11.31 -4.91 -3.03
N ALA A 3 12.22 -3.99 -2.70
CA ALA A 3 13.35 -4.36 -1.87
C ALA A 3 12.89 -4.65 -0.44
N TYR A 4 13.36 -5.77 0.10
CA TYR A 4 13.28 -6.05 1.53
C TYR A 4 14.44 -5.35 2.24
N TYR A 5 14.14 -4.67 3.35
CA TYR A 5 15.15 -4.01 4.17
C TYR A 5 15.40 -4.75 5.47
N ASN A 6 14.34 -5.05 6.24
CA ASN A 6 14.48 -5.71 7.55
C ASN A 6 13.17 -6.35 8.02
N HIS A 7 13.20 -7.09 9.13
CA HIS A 7 12.02 -7.53 9.85
C HIS A 7 12.27 -7.51 11.37
N PHE A 8 11.19 -7.37 12.13
CA PHE A 8 11.24 -7.31 13.59
C PHE A 8 10.06 -8.10 14.17
N MET A 9 10.27 -8.68 15.35
CA MET A 9 9.20 -9.30 16.12
C MET A 9 8.81 -8.40 17.29
N ASP A 10 7.55 -7.97 17.33
CA ASP A 10 6.96 -7.30 18.49
C ASP A 10 5.92 -8.23 19.11
N ASN A 11 6.29 -8.89 20.22
CA ASN A 11 5.52 -9.96 20.85
C ASN A 11 5.18 -11.08 19.83
N THR A 12 3.92 -11.18 19.43
CA THR A 12 3.41 -12.16 18.45
C THR A 12 3.26 -11.57 17.04
N THR A 13 3.68 -10.32 16.82
CA THR A 13 3.51 -9.61 15.55
C THR A 13 4.82 -9.55 14.78
N LEU A 14 4.82 -10.08 13.55
CA LEU A 14 5.91 -9.93 12.60
C LEU A 14 5.74 -8.60 11.84
N LEU A 15 6.72 -7.71 11.97
CA LEU A 15 6.81 -6.44 11.26
C LEU A 15 7.85 -6.56 10.14
N ILE A 16 7.49 -6.27 8.90
CA ILE A 16 8.38 -6.37 7.74
C ILE A 16 8.62 -4.98 7.17
N GLU A 17 9.88 -4.57 7.10
CA GLU A 17 10.32 -3.31 6.51
C GLU A 17 10.68 -3.50 5.03
N LEU A 18 9.97 -2.78 4.16
CA LEU A 18 10.05 -2.89 2.71
C LEU A 18 10.30 -1.53 2.04
N GLU A 19 10.77 -1.56 0.80
CA GLU A 19 10.88 -0.39 -0.08
C GLU A 19 9.52 0.29 -0.27
N TYR A 20 9.48 1.59 -0.01
CA TYR A 20 8.29 2.40 -0.29
C TYR A 20 8.30 2.92 -1.73
N CYS A 21 7.27 2.55 -2.49
CA CYS A 21 7.04 3.02 -3.85
C CYS A 21 6.16 4.28 -3.87
N ASN A 22 6.78 5.44 -4.07
CA ASN A 22 6.15 6.76 -4.00
C ASN A 22 5.25 7.13 -5.20
N GLY A 23 5.00 6.22 -6.13
CA GLY A 23 4.11 6.38 -7.29
C GLY A 23 2.76 5.65 -7.17
N GLY A 24 2.52 4.94 -6.06
CA GLY A 24 1.31 4.14 -5.85
C GLY A 24 1.36 2.78 -6.56
N ASN A 25 0.20 2.20 -6.85
CA ASN A 25 0.08 0.92 -7.55
C ASN A 25 -0.44 1.10 -8.99
N LEU A 26 -0.33 0.03 -9.79
CA LEU A 26 -0.71 0.02 -11.20
C LEU A 26 -2.21 0.16 -11.39
N TYR A 27 -3.02 -0.32 -10.44
CA TYR A 27 -4.46 -0.16 -10.44
C TYR A 27 -4.86 1.33 -10.42
N ASP A 28 -4.31 2.10 -9.47
CA ASP A 28 -4.55 3.55 -9.39
C ASP A 28 -4.03 4.27 -10.63
N LYS A 29 -2.91 3.80 -11.21
CA LYS A 29 -2.36 4.35 -12.45
C LYS A 29 -3.30 4.15 -13.64
N ILE A 30 -3.94 2.99 -13.76
CA ILE A 30 -4.96 2.70 -14.77
C ILE A 30 -6.20 3.59 -14.55
N LEU A 31 -6.70 3.70 -13.31
CA LEU A 31 -7.87 4.55 -13.03
C LEU A 31 -7.64 6.03 -13.36
N ARG A 32 -6.41 6.54 -13.17
CA ARG A 32 -6.06 7.93 -13.48
C ARG A 32 -6.07 8.25 -14.98
N GLN A 33 -6.07 7.25 -15.86
CA GLN A 33 -6.11 7.49 -17.30
C GLN A 33 -7.46 8.04 -17.80
N LYS A 34 -8.55 7.88 -17.04
CA LYS A 34 -9.89 8.43 -17.37
C LYS A 34 -10.25 8.19 -18.84
N ASP A 35 -10.19 6.92 -19.26
CA ASP A 35 -10.47 6.41 -20.61
C ASP A 35 -9.46 6.77 -21.71
N THR A 36 -8.35 7.43 -21.38
CA THR A 36 -7.23 7.63 -22.32
C THR A 36 -6.28 6.43 -22.29
N LEU A 37 -6.23 5.66 -23.38
CA LEU A 37 -5.39 4.46 -23.45
C LEU A 37 -3.89 4.80 -23.30
N PHE A 38 -3.11 3.87 -22.76
CA PHE A 38 -1.66 4.04 -22.66
C PHE A 38 -1.01 3.96 -24.04
N GLU A 39 0.02 4.77 -24.27
CA GLU A 39 0.88 4.60 -25.44
C GLU A 39 1.56 3.23 -25.42
N GLU A 40 1.68 2.60 -26.58
CA GLU A 40 2.29 1.26 -26.73
C GLU A 40 3.68 1.19 -26.08
N GLU A 41 4.52 2.21 -26.28
CA GLU A 41 5.86 2.25 -25.68
C GLU A 41 5.83 2.16 -24.15
N MET A 42 4.84 2.78 -23.51
CA MET A 42 4.66 2.73 -22.07
C MET A 42 4.19 1.33 -21.61
N VAL A 43 3.29 0.71 -22.37
CA VAL A 43 2.82 -0.66 -22.07
C VAL A 43 3.98 -1.65 -22.19
N VAL A 44 4.77 -1.56 -23.27
CA VAL A 44 5.98 -2.38 -23.46
C VAL A 44 6.99 -2.13 -22.34
N TRP A 45 7.17 -0.88 -21.91
CA TRP A 45 8.03 -0.51 -20.78
C TRP A 45 7.61 -1.17 -19.47
N TYR A 46 6.32 -1.19 -19.14
CA TYR A 46 5.81 -1.88 -17.95
C TYR A 46 5.90 -3.39 -18.09
N LEU A 47 5.52 -3.95 -19.23
CA LEU A 47 5.51 -5.38 -19.48
C LEU A 47 6.92 -5.97 -19.39
N PHE A 48 7.93 -5.28 -19.93
CA PHE A 48 9.33 -5.66 -19.78
C PHE A 48 9.71 -5.80 -18.30
N GLN A 49 9.46 -4.77 -17.48
CA GLN A 49 9.83 -4.79 -16.06
C GLN A 49 9.07 -5.85 -15.25
N ILE A 50 7.79 -6.07 -15.56
CA ILE A 50 6.97 -7.13 -14.94
C ILE A 50 7.53 -8.50 -15.33
N ALA A 51 7.74 -8.77 -16.61
CA ALA A 51 8.30 -10.02 -17.10
C ALA A 51 9.71 -10.28 -16.54
N SER A 52 10.56 -9.26 -16.43
CA SER A 52 11.88 -9.37 -15.78
C SER A 52 11.77 -9.76 -14.30
N ALA A 53 10.83 -9.16 -13.57
CA ALA A 53 10.62 -9.49 -12.16
C ALA A 53 10.10 -10.93 -11.99
N VAL A 54 9.18 -11.37 -12.86
CA VAL A 54 8.61 -12.73 -12.84
C VAL A 54 9.66 -13.76 -13.26
N SER A 55 10.42 -13.51 -14.33
CA SER A 55 11.55 -14.34 -14.76
C SER A 55 12.55 -14.54 -13.60
N CYS A 56 12.91 -13.46 -12.91
CA CYS A 56 13.83 -13.51 -11.78
C CYS A 56 13.36 -14.48 -10.67
N ILE A 57 12.08 -14.45 -10.28
CA ILE A 57 11.58 -15.34 -9.22
C ILE A 57 11.32 -16.76 -9.71
N HIS A 58 10.92 -16.93 -10.98
CA HIS A 58 10.69 -18.25 -11.58
C HIS A 58 11.99 -19.04 -11.71
N ARG A 59 13.10 -18.38 -12.06
CA ARG A 59 14.44 -19.01 -12.12
C ARG A 59 14.92 -19.50 -10.75
N GLU A 60 14.48 -18.88 -9.67
CA GLU A 60 14.73 -19.33 -8.28
C GLU A 60 13.74 -20.42 -7.81
N GLY A 61 12.83 -20.86 -8.68
CA GLY A 61 11.82 -21.87 -8.37
C GLY A 61 10.69 -21.38 -7.47
N ILE A 62 10.43 -20.06 -7.47
CA ILE A 62 9.42 -19.40 -6.63
C ILE A 62 8.21 -19.01 -7.47
N LEU A 63 7.02 -19.39 -7.01
CA LEU A 63 5.73 -18.91 -7.53
C LEU A 63 5.32 -17.64 -6.81
N HIS A 64 4.81 -16.63 -7.52
CA HIS A 64 4.32 -15.42 -6.88
C HIS A 64 2.92 -15.59 -6.30
N ARG A 65 1.99 -16.15 -7.09
CA ARG A 65 0.58 -16.45 -6.72
C ARG A 65 -0.36 -15.27 -6.48
N ASP A 66 0.12 -14.04 -6.55
CA ASP A 66 -0.70 -12.84 -6.31
C ASP A 66 -0.29 -11.68 -7.23
N ILE A 67 0.01 -12.00 -8.48
CA ILE A 67 0.25 -11.00 -9.52
C ILE A 67 -1.09 -10.35 -9.86
N LYS A 68 -1.24 -9.08 -9.48
CA LYS A 68 -2.40 -8.24 -9.76
C LYS A 68 -2.00 -6.77 -9.77
N THR A 69 -2.77 -5.91 -10.41
CA THR A 69 -2.43 -4.47 -10.52
C THR A 69 -2.32 -3.75 -9.16
N LEU A 70 -2.92 -4.30 -8.09
CA LEU A 70 -2.77 -3.80 -6.71
C LEU A 70 -1.40 -4.11 -6.08
N ASN A 71 -0.74 -5.18 -6.52
CA ASN A 71 0.56 -5.65 -6.00
C ASN A 71 1.74 -5.29 -6.91
N ILE A 72 1.47 -4.52 -7.95
CA ILE A 72 2.47 -3.98 -8.86
C ILE A 72 2.60 -2.48 -8.55
N PHE A 73 3.69 -2.10 -7.92
CA PHE A 73 3.91 -0.74 -7.45
C PHE A 73 4.76 0.06 -8.42
N LEU A 74 4.60 1.39 -8.39
CA LEU A 74 5.37 2.32 -9.20
C LEU A 74 6.16 3.29 -8.33
N THR A 75 7.34 3.67 -8.81
CA THR A 75 7.98 4.92 -8.36
C THR A 75 7.46 6.09 -9.19
N LYS A 76 7.68 7.33 -8.73
CA LYS A 76 7.40 8.54 -9.53
C LYS A 76 8.18 8.59 -10.86
N ALA A 77 9.26 7.82 -10.99
CA ALA A 77 10.02 7.66 -12.22
C ALA A 77 9.45 6.57 -13.16
N ASN A 78 8.24 6.08 -12.92
CA ASN A 78 7.59 4.99 -13.66
C ASN A 78 8.40 3.67 -13.67
N LEU A 79 9.18 3.42 -12.61
CA LEU A 79 9.76 2.08 -12.38
C LEU A 79 8.75 1.18 -11.69
N ILE A 80 8.64 -0.05 -12.19
CA ILE A 80 7.80 -1.09 -11.61
C ILE A 80 8.54 -1.86 -10.52
N LYS A 81 7.84 -2.11 -9.42
CA LYS A 81 8.27 -2.98 -8.33
C LYS A 81 7.16 -3.97 -8.04
N LEU A 82 7.34 -5.21 -8.48
CA LEU A 82 6.49 -6.33 -8.08
C LEU A 82 6.67 -6.59 -6.59
N GLY A 83 5.57 -6.62 -5.83
CA GLY A 83 5.55 -6.79 -4.38
C GLY A 83 4.47 -7.75 -3.92
N ASP A 84 4.30 -7.81 -2.60
CA ASP A 84 3.37 -8.72 -1.90
C ASP A 84 3.62 -10.21 -2.17
N TYR A 85 4.66 -10.73 -1.50
CA TYR A 85 5.03 -12.14 -1.51
C TYR A 85 4.29 -12.94 -0.42
N GLY A 86 3.18 -12.42 0.14
CA GLY A 86 2.45 -13.07 1.23
C GLY A 86 1.92 -14.48 0.89
N LEU A 87 1.75 -14.76 -0.41
CA LEU A 87 1.35 -16.07 -0.93
C LEU A 87 2.46 -16.78 -1.71
N ALA A 88 3.64 -16.18 -1.82
CA ALA A 88 4.72 -16.73 -2.62
C ALA A 88 5.29 -18.00 -2.00
N LYS A 89 5.60 -18.99 -2.84
CA LYS A 89 5.95 -20.33 -2.35
C LYS A 89 6.93 -21.04 -3.27
N LYS A 90 7.88 -21.75 -2.67
CA LYS A 90 8.77 -22.68 -3.39
C LYS A 90 8.02 -23.97 -3.70
N LEU A 91 8.19 -24.51 -4.91
CA LEU A 91 7.40 -25.62 -5.46
C LEU A 91 7.30 -26.88 -4.56
N ASN A 92 8.27 -27.11 -3.67
CA ASN A 92 8.43 -28.34 -2.89
C ASN A 92 7.73 -28.34 -1.51
N SER A 93 6.79 -27.44 -1.23
CA SER A 93 6.15 -27.36 0.09
C SER A 93 4.68 -27.83 0.04
N GLU A 94 4.39 -28.93 0.74
CA GLU A 94 3.19 -29.77 0.61
C GLU A 94 1.86 -29.12 1.03
N TYR A 95 1.89 -27.95 1.66
CA TYR A 95 0.66 -27.21 2.04
C TYR A 95 0.05 -26.43 0.86
N SER A 96 -0.50 -27.11 -0.14
CA SER A 96 -1.36 -26.44 -1.12
C SER A 96 -2.77 -26.34 -0.56
N MET A 97 -3.39 -25.17 -0.69
CA MET A 97 -4.79 -24.90 -0.37
C MET A 97 -5.05 -24.49 1.08
N ALA A 98 -4.91 -23.19 1.35
CA ALA A 98 -5.72 -22.55 2.37
C ALA A 98 -5.82 -21.05 2.06
N GLU A 99 -7.06 -20.57 1.98
CA GLU A 99 -7.48 -19.20 2.30
C GLU A 99 -7.09 -18.06 1.34
N THR A 100 -7.96 -17.80 0.36
CA THR A 100 -8.48 -16.43 0.14
C THR A 100 -9.78 -16.45 -0.67
N LEU A 101 -10.87 -16.85 -0.01
CA LEU A 101 -12.25 -16.69 -0.49
C LEU A 101 -12.81 -15.32 -0.06
N VAL A 102 -12.01 -14.26 -0.16
CA VAL A 102 -12.47 -12.88 0.10
C VAL A 102 -12.13 -12.02 -1.12
N GLY A 103 -13.11 -11.86 -2.00
CA GLY A 103 -13.04 -11.06 -3.22
C GLY A 103 -13.38 -11.86 -4.50
N THR A 104 -13.52 -11.13 -5.61
CA THR A 104 -13.73 -11.71 -6.95
C THR A 104 -12.37 -11.95 -7.61
N PRO A 105 -12.01 -13.19 -8.00
CA PRO A 105 -10.64 -13.55 -8.35
C PRO A 105 -10.28 -13.26 -9.83
N TYR A 106 -10.25 -11.98 -10.21
CA TYR A 106 -10.05 -11.52 -11.60
C TYR A 106 -8.76 -11.97 -12.31
N TYR A 107 -7.77 -12.48 -11.57
CA TYR A 107 -6.47 -12.93 -12.09
C TYR A 107 -6.30 -14.46 -12.03
N MET A 108 -7.33 -15.19 -11.62
CA MET A 108 -7.30 -16.65 -11.54
C MET A 108 -7.24 -17.26 -12.93
N SER A 109 -6.40 -18.27 -13.10
CA SER A 109 -6.24 -19.00 -14.36
C SER A 109 -7.28 -20.12 -14.51
N PRO A 110 -7.56 -20.59 -15.75
CA PRO A 110 -8.55 -21.64 -16.02
C PRO A 110 -8.32 -22.91 -15.19
N GLU A 111 -7.07 -23.34 -15.06
CA GLU A 111 -6.71 -24.53 -14.30
C GLU A 111 -7.01 -24.36 -12.80
N LEU A 112 -6.83 -23.16 -12.24
CA LEU A 112 -7.19 -22.88 -10.85
C LEU A 112 -8.70 -22.84 -10.64
N CYS A 113 -9.46 -22.29 -11.59
CA CYS A 113 -10.92 -22.35 -11.58
C CYS A 113 -11.45 -23.80 -11.60
N GLN A 114 -10.66 -24.73 -12.17
CA GLN A 114 -10.97 -26.16 -12.26
C GLN A 114 -10.39 -26.98 -11.09
N GLY A 115 -9.77 -26.34 -10.08
CA GLY A 115 -9.22 -27.00 -8.90
C GLY A 115 -7.85 -27.65 -9.10
N VAL A 116 -7.17 -27.38 -10.22
CA VAL A 116 -5.79 -27.81 -10.46
C VAL A 116 -4.82 -26.95 -9.63
N LYS A 117 -3.66 -27.51 -9.26
CA LYS A 117 -2.65 -26.79 -8.47
C LYS A 117 -2.00 -25.65 -9.26
N TYR A 118 -1.73 -24.56 -8.56
CA TYR A 118 -1.00 -23.39 -9.07
C TYR A 118 0.41 -23.78 -9.58
N ASN A 119 0.81 -23.27 -10.74
CA ASN A 119 2.13 -23.49 -11.33
C ASN A 119 2.70 -22.19 -11.94
N PHE A 120 3.89 -22.24 -12.53
CA PHE A 120 4.54 -21.06 -13.12
C PHE A 120 3.71 -20.42 -14.25
N LYS A 121 2.98 -21.23 -15.01
CA LYS A 121 2.11 -20.76 -16.10
C LYS A 121 0.84 -20.08 -15.56
N SER A 122 0.45 -20.34 -14.32
CA SER A 122 -0.61 -19.58 -13.64
C SER A 122 -0.17 -18.13 -13.34
N ASP A 123 1.11 -17.90 -12.99
CA ASP A 123 1.65 -16.54 -12.87
C ASP A 123 1.66 -15.83 -14.24
N ILE A 124 1.99 -16.55 -15.33
CA ILE A 124 2.00 -15.98 -16.70
C ILE A 124 0.58 -15.57 -17.14
N TRP A 125 -0.44 -16.36 -16.80
CA TRP A 125 -1.82 -15.96 -17.04
C TRP A 125 -2.15 -14.63 -16.36
N ALA A 126 -1.76 -14.47 -15.08
CA ALA A 126 -1.98 -13.24 -14.35
C ALA A 126 -1.21 -12.04 -14.95
N VAL A 127 0.01 -12.25 -15.47
CA VAL A 127 0.73 -11.25 -16.28
C VAL A 127 -0.07 -10.87 -17.53
N GLY A 128 -0.66 -11.84 -18.22
CA GLY A 128 -1.56 -11.61 -19.36
C GLY A 128 -2.78 -10.75 -18.99
N CYS A 129 -3.40 -11.00 -17.83
CA CYS A 129 -4.51 -10.18 -17.34
C CYS A 129 -4.07 -8.73 -17.06
N VAL A 130 -2.92 -8.54 -16.41
CA VAL A 130 -2.35 -7.20 -16.16
C VAL A 130 -2.07 -6.47 -17.48
N ALA A 131 -1.45 -7.14 -18.46
CA ALA A 131 -1.15 -6.56 -19.75
C ALA A 131 -2.42 -6.16 -20.51
N PHE A 132 -3.45 -7.00 -20.48
CA PHE A 132 -4.76 -6.68 -21.05
C PHE A 132 -5.40 -5.45 -20.38
N GLU A 133 -5.33 -5.34 -19.05
CA GLU A 133 -5.81 -4.16 -18.32
C GLU A 133 -5.05 -2.88 -18.71
N LEU A 134 -3.74 -2.97 -18.99
CA LEU A 134 -2.97 -1.83 -19.51
C LEU A 134 -3.40 -1.41 -20.91
N LEU A 135 -3.75 -2.37 -21.76
CA LEU A 135 -4.16 -2.10 -23.14
C LEU A 135 -5.58 -1.53 -23.24
N THR A 136 -6.47 -1.91 -22.32
CA THR A 136 -7.92 -1.65 -22.43
C THR A 136 -8.49 -0.78 -21.32
N LEU A 137 -7.74 -0.58 -20.22
CA LEU A 137 -8.21 0.02 -18.97
C LEU A 137 -9.39 -0.73 -18.31
N LYS A 138 -9.71 -1.94 -18.77
CA LYS A 138 -10.79 -2.80 -18.27
C LYS A 138 -10.24 -4.17 -17.85
N ARG A 139 -10.93 -4.81 -16.91
CA ARG A 139 -10.63 -6.19 -16.50
C ARG A 139 -10.72 -7.13 -17.72
N THR A 140 -9.82 -8.10 -17.79
CA THR A 140 -9.81 -9.12 -18.84
C THR A 140 -11.07 -9.96 -18.86
N PHE A 141 -11.55 -10.33 -17.66
CA PHE A 141 -12.79 -11.06 -17.46
C PHE A 141 -13.60 -10.31 -16.40
N ASP A 142 -14.91 -10.19 -16.60
CA ASP A 142 -15.78 -9.55 -15.63
C ASP A 142 -17.14 -10.25 -15.54
N ALA A 143 -17.68 -10.34 -14.33
CA ALA A 143 -18.95 -10.98 -14.05
C ALA A 143 -19.53 -10.47 -12.72
N THR A 144 -20.85 -10.64 -12.56
CA THR A 144 -21.59 -10.19 -11.37
C THR A 144 -21.37 -11.08 -10.14
N ASN A 145 -20.81 -12.28 -10.30
CA ASN A 145 -20.44 -13.16 -9.20
C ASN A 145 -19.22 -14.03 -9.54
N PRO A 146 -18.51 -14.56 -8.53
CA PRO A 146 -17.28 -15.34 -8.73
C PRO A 146 -17.46 -16.63 -9.55
N LEU A 147 -18.59 -17.33 -9.42
CA LEU A 147 -18.82 -18.58 -10.18
C LEU A 147 -18.96 -18.30 -11.68
N ASN A 148 -19.74 -17.28 -12.04
CA ASN A 148 -19.87 -16.83 -13.43
C ASN A 148 -18.54 -16.30 -13.97
N LEU A 149 -17.71 -15.67 -13.14
CA LEU A 149 -16.37 -15.26 -13.54
C LEU A 149 -15.51 -16.49 -13.89
N CYS A 150 -15.50 -17.52 -13.05
CA CYS A 150 -14.78 -18.77 -13.32
C CYS A 150 -15.24 -19.42 -14.64
N VAL A 151 -16.56 -19.44 -14.91
CA VAL A 151 -17.09 -19.95 -16.18
C VAL A 151 -16.54 -19.16 -17.37
N LYS A 152 -16.55 -17.82 -17.31
CA LYS A 152 -15.99 -16.98 -18.38
C LYS A 152 -14.49 -17.19 -18.57
N ILE A 153 -13.73 -17.32 -17.49
CA ILE A 153 -12.29 -17.61 -17.53
C ILE A 153 -12.01 -18.94 -18.24
N VAL A 154 -12.70 -20.01 -17.84
CA VAL A 154 -12.55 -21.35 -18.42
C VAL A 154 -12.95 -21.38 -19.89
N GLN A 155 -13.99 -20.65 -20.28
CA GLN A 155 -14.43 -20.53 -21.66
C GLN A 155 -13.56 -19.59 -22.51
N GLY A 156 -12.69 -18.77 -21.89
CA GLY A 156 -11.92 -17.74 -22.59
C GLY A 156 -12.73 -16.54 -23.05
N ASN A 157 -13.91 -16.32 -22.46
CA ASN A 157 -14.82 -15.24 -22.82
C ASN A 157 -14.38 -13.92 -22.17
N ARG A 158 -13.47 -13.22 -22.86
CA ARG A 158 -12.94 -11.91 -22.45
C ARG A 158 -14.03 -10.84 -22.46
N ALA A 159 -13.85 -9.82 -21.63
CA ALA A 159 -14.81 -8.71 -21.51
C ALA A 159 -14.88 -7.86 -22.78
N MET A 160 -13.76 -7.75 -23.51
CA MET A 160 -13.63 -7.03 -24.77
C MET A 160 -12.42 -7.52 -25.56
N GLU A 161 -12.27 -7.02 -26.78
CA GLU A 161 -11.06 -7.19 -27.59
C GLU A 161 -10.13 -5.98 -27.45
N VAL A 162 -8.84 -6.18 -27.72
CA VAL A 162 -7.85 -5.09 -27.77
C VAL A 162 -7.98 -4.35 -29.09
N ASP A 163 -7.91 -3.02 -29.05
CA ASP A 163 -7.97 -2.18 -30.25
C ASP A 163 -6.71 -2.33 -31.12
N SER A 164 -6.85 -3.05 -32.24
CA SER A 164 -5.78 -3.32 -33.20
C SER A 164 -5.41 -2.12 -34.08
N SER A 165 -6.15 -1.01 -34.00
CA SER A 165 -5.77 0.25 -34.65
C SER A 165 -4.76 1.06 -33.83
N ILE A 166 -4.65 0.77 -32.53
CA ILE A 166 -3.82 1.51 -31.58
C ILE A 166 -2.54 0.72 -31.24
N TYR A 167 -2.65 -0.60 -31.09
CA TYR A 167 -1.54 -1.45 -30.68
C TYR A 167 -1.10 -2.40 -31.78
N SER A 168 0.20 -2.68 -31.82
CA SER A 168 0.79 -3.62 -32.76
C SER A 168 0.25 -5.04 -32.59
N VAL A 169 0.14 -5.74 -33.71
CA VAL A 169 -0.29 -7.15 -33.75
C VAL A 169 0.62 -8.03 -32.88
N ASP A 170 1.93 -7.74 -32.84
CA ASP A 170 2.89 -8.49 -32.04
C ASP A 170 2.61 -8.38 -30.53
N LEU A 171 2.28 -7.19 -30.04
CA LEU A 171 1.94 -6.98 -28.63
C LEU A 171 0.61 -7.66 -28.28
N ILE A 172 -0.41 -7.51 -29.12
CA ILE A 172 -1.71 -8.15 -28.93
C ILE A 172 -1.55 -9.68 -28.90
N GLN A 173 -0.80 -10.25 -29.84
CA GLN A 173 -0.54 -11.68 -29.91
C GLN A 173 0.23 -12.19 -28.70
N MET A 174 1.20 -11.42 -28.18
CA MET A 174 1.89 -11.76 -26.94
C MET A 174 0.90 -11.84 -25.76
N VAL A 175 0.02 -10.86 -25.59
CA VAL A 175 -0.98 -10.87 -24.51
C VAL A 175 -1.94 -12.05 -24.66
N HIS A 176 -2.38 -12.35 -25.88
CA HIS A 176 -3.22 -13.53 -26.15
C HIS A 176 -2.50 -14.85 -25.84
N SER A 177 -1.20 -14.95 -26.12
CA SER A 177 -0.41 -16.15 -25.79
C SER A 177 -0.30 -16.37 -24.27
N CYS A 178 -0.18 -15.30 -23.48
CA CYS A 178 -0.25 -15.39 -22.01
C CYS A 178 -1.62 -15.88 -21.52
N LEU A 179 -2.68 -15.48 -22.22
CA LEU A 179 -4.08 -15.81 -21.91
C LEU A 179 -4.58 -17.08 -22.63
N HIS A 180 -3.67 -17.97 -23.04
CA HIS A 180 -4.03 -19.25 -23.62
C HIS A 180 -4.61 -20.18 -22.53
N GLN A 181 -5.69 -20.90 -22.85
CA GLN A 181 -6.47 -21.71 -21.90
C GLN A 181 -5.62 -22.88 -21.39
N ASP A 182 -4.97 -23.58 -22.32
CA ASP A 182 -3.93 -24.56 -22.03
C ASP A 182 -2.67 -23.88 -21.46
N PRO A 183 -2.26 -24.18 -20.21
CA PRO A 183 -1.08 -23.61 -19.58
C PRO A 183 0.23 -23.93 -20.31
N GLU A 184 0.33 -25.08 -20.97
CA GLU A 184 1.55 -25.50 -21.63
C GLU A 184 1.86 -24.64 -22.86
N LYS A 185 0.82 -24.12 -23.50
CA LYS A 185 0.93 -23.20 -24.64
C LYS A 185 1.24 -21.75 -24.25
N ARG A 186 1.14 -21.40 -22.96
CA ARG A 186 1.57 -20.08 -22.46
C ARG A 186 3.09 -20.00 -22.50
N PRO A 187 3.68 -18.88 -22.93
CA PRO A 187 5.13 -18.69 -22.86
C PRO A 187 5.59 -18.63 -21.40
N THR A 188 6.88 -18.84 -21.18
CA THR A 188 7.56 -18.48 -19.93
C THR A 188 7.88 -17.00 -19.89
N ALA A 189 8.20 -16.46 -18.71
CA ALA A 189 8.61 -15.06 -18.59
C ALA A 189 9.90 -14.76 -19.38
N ASP A 190 10.80 -15.74 -19.50
CA ASP A 190 12.00 -15.62 -20.33
C ASP A 190 11.67 -15.54 -21.83
N GLU A 191 10.75 -16.37 -22.31
CA GLU A 191 10.27 -16.31 -23.70
C GLU A 191 9.55 -14.99 -24.01
N LEU A 192 8.80 -14.43 -23.05
CA LEU A 192 8.22 -13.08 -23.21
C LEU A 192 9.29 -12.02 -23.42
N LEU A 193 10.37 -12.07 -22.63
CA LEU A 193 11.49 -11.14 -22.77
C LEU A 193 12.19 -11.32 -24.12
N GLU A 194 12.23 -12.54 -24.68
CA GLU A 194 12.87 -12.84 -25.98
C GLU A 194 12.04 -12.43 -27.20
N SER A 195 10.82 -11.94 -27.01
CA SER A 195 10.00 -11.40 -28.10
C SER A 195 10.75 -10.31 -28.90
N PRO A 196 10.58 -10.23 -30.24
CA PRO A 196 11.38 -9.34 -31.07
C PRO A 196 11.37 -7.87 -30.63
N PHE A 197 10.19 -7.34 -30.27
CA PHE A 197 10.03 -5.93 -29.91
C PHE A 197 10.61 -5.58 -28.53
N ILE A 198 10.67 -6.53 -27.58
CA ILE A 198 11.37 -6.35 -26.30
C ILE A 198 12.86 -6.59 -26.51
N LYS A 199 13.24 -7.69 -27.14
CA LYS A 199 14.64 -8.10 -27.36
C LYS A 199 15.47 -7.02 -28.05
N LYS A 200 14.91 -6.37 -29.07
CA LYS A 200 15.57 -5.28 -29.81
C LYS A 200 15.98 -4.11 -28.90
N ARG A 201 15.22 -3.84 -27.84
CA ARG A 201 15.40 -2.69 -26.94
C ARG A 201 15.88 -3.11 -25.54
N ARG A 202 16.10 -4.41 -25.30
CA ARG A 202 16.32 -4.97 -23.96
C ARG A 202 17.46 -4.26 -23.24
N ARG A 203 18.60 -4.10 -23.89
CA ARG A 203 19.79 -3.47 -23.30
C ARG A 203 19.50 -2.04 -22.84
N ASP A 204 18.89 -1.23 -23.70
CA ASP A 204 18.54 0.16 -23.37
C ASP A 204 17.55 0.23 -22.20
N MET A 205 16.59 -0.71 -22.17
CA MET A 205 15.60 -0.80 -21.09
C MET A 205 16.25 -1.24 -19.77
N GLU A 206 17.18 -2.20 -19.78
CA GLU A 206 17.96 -2.63 -18.62
C GLU A 206 18.84 -1.50 -18.07
N GLU A 207 19.57 -0.80 -18.94
CA GLU A 207 20.39 0.37 -18.58
C GLU A 207 19.53 1.49 -17.98
N LYS A 208 18.35 1.75 -18.56
CA LYS A 208 17.38 2.71 -18.00
C LYS A 208 16.87 2.29 -16.63
N VAL A 209 16.54 1.01 -16.42
CA VAL A 209 16.15 0.49 -15.11
C VAL A 209 17.28 0.65 -14.09
N ALA A 210 18.53 0.35 -14.47
CA ALA A 210 19.68 0.48 -13.60
C ALA A 210 19.93 1.94 -13.19
N LEU A 211 19.89 2.86 -14.15
CA LEU A 211 20.04 4.31 -13.92
C LEU A 211 18.97 4.84 -12.96
N LEU A 212 17.70 4.50 -13.19
CA LEU A 212 16.59 4.97 -12.38
C LEU A 212 16.56 4.34 -10.96
N ASN A 213 17.15 3.14 -10.77
CA ASN A 213 17.30 2.52 -9.45
C ASN A 213 18.54 3.00 -8.68
N GLY A 214 19.53 3.61 -9.35
CA GLY A 214 20.80 4.06 -8.77
C GLY A 214 20.66 4.86 -7.46
N PRO A 215 19.75 5.85 -7.36
CA PRO A 215 19.59 6.67 -6.15
C PRO A 215 19.00 5.94 -4.92
N ASN A 216 18.40 4.74 -5.11
CA ASN A 216 17.64 4.03 -4.08
C ASN A 216 18.40 2.87 -3.43
N LYS A 217 19.69 2.66 -3.75
CA LYS A 217 20.50 1.61 -3.09
C LYS A 217 20.90 2.03 -1.67
N ARG A 218 20.00 1.85 -0.70
CA ARG A 218 20.41 1.70 0.70
C ARG A 218 21.22 0.40 0.83
N PRO A 219 22.35 0.38 1.55
CA PRO A 219 23.05 -0.87 1.82
C PRO A 219 22.13 -1.82 2.59
N ARG A 220 22.06 -3.09 2.15
CA ARG A 220 21.38 -4.16 2.89
C ARG A 220 22.13 -4.36 4.21
N THR A 221 21.60 -3.83 5.31
CA THR A 221 22.05 -4.21 6.64
C THR A 221 21.42 -5.55 6.99
N SER A 222 22.12 -6.63 6.67
CA SER A 222 21.81 -7.95 7.23
C SER A 222 22.28 -7.97 8.69
N THR A 223 21.41 -7.59 9.62
CA THR A 223 21.62 -7.91 11.03
C THR A 223 20.96 -9.25 11.33
N MET A 224 21.66 -10.34 11.01
CA MET A 224 21.65 -11.49 11.90
C MET A 224 22.59 -11.16 13.05
N ASN A 225 22.04 -10.44 14.01
CA ASN A 225 22.46 -10.36 15.40
C ASN A 225 21.37 -9.58 16.10
N GLU A 226 21.11 -9.92 17.36
CA GLU A 226 20.20 -9.27 18.30
C GLU A 226 20.55 -7.79 18.50
N ALA A 227 20.49 -7.00 17.43
CA ALA A 227 20.49 -5.56 17.51
C ALA A 227 19.11 -5.21 18.07
N PRO A 228 19.05 -4.49 19.20
CA PRO A 228 17.78 -4.14 19.81
C PRO A 228 16.95 -3.42 18.76
N ILE A 229 15.74 -3.92 18.57
CA ILE A 229 14.72 -3.38 17.70
C ILE A 229 14.69 -1.87 17.94
N ALA A 230 14.87 -1.07 16.88
CA ALA A 230 14.40 0.30 16.90
C ALA A 230 12.87 0.23 16.90
N VAL A 231 12.30 -0.13 18.05
CA VAL A 231 10.89 0.08 18.34
C VAL A 231 10.72 1.59 18.18
N VAL A 232 9.61 2.05 17.61
CA VAL A 232 9.16 3.40 17.92
C VAL A 232 8.85 3.38 19.42
N THR A 233 9.88 3.51 20.25
CA THR A 233 9.81 3.47 21.72
C THR A 233 9.05 4.68 22.24
N SER A 234 8.85 5.69 21.38
CA SER A 234 8.06 6.86 21.66
C SER A 234 7.39 7.39 20.37
N ARG A 235 6.05 7.39 20.35
CA ARG A 235 5.33 8.39 19.56
C ARG A 235 5.40 9.68 20.37
N THR A 236 6.37 10.54 20.11
CA THR A 236 6.38 11.88 20.70
C THR A 236 5.40 12.75 19.94
N SER A 237 4.27 13.05 20.55
CA SER A 237 3.35 14.07 20.04
C SER A 237 3.70 15.40 20.72
N GLU A 238 3.99 16.42 19.91
CA GLU A 238 4.29 17.76 20.42
C GLU A 238 3.09 18.68 20.18
N VAL A 239 2.68 19.43 21.20
CA VAL A 239 1.59 20.41 21.07
C VAL A 239 2.19 21.81 21.01
N TYR A 240 1.80 22.57 20.00
CA TYR A 240 2.18 23.97 19.81
C TYR A 240 0.96 24.87 19.93
N VAL A 241 1.15 26.08 20.47
CA VAL A 241 0.12 27.11 20.60
C VAL A 241 0.60 28.43 19.99
N TRP A 242 -0.25 29.09 19.21
CA TRP A 242 -0.01 30.41 18.62
C TRP A 242 -1.32 31.23 18.56
N GLY A 243 -1.21 32.54 18.35
CA GLY A 243 -2.33 33.50 18.46
C GLY A 243 -2.28 34.38 19.72
N GLY A 244 -3.13 35.41 19.81
CA GLY A 244 -3.24 36.26 21.01
C GLY A 244 -2.03 37.15 21.28
N GLY A 245 -1.45 37.72 20.21
CA GLY A 245 -0.22 38.53 20.27
C GLY A 245 1.07 37.72 20.06
N LYS A 246 1.01 36.39 20.04
CA LYS A 246 2.12 35.52 19.66
C LYS A 246 2.01 35.11 18.20
N SER A 247 2.94 35.59 17.37
CA SER A 247 3.05 35.24 15.95
C SER A 247 3.80 33.93 15.70
N THR A 248 4.68 33.53 16.63
CA THR A 248 5.48 32.32 16.54
C THR A 248 4.85 31.19 17.37
N PRO A 249 4.67 29.98 16.81
CA PRO A 249 4.26 28.79 17.57
C PRO A 249 5.17 28.52 18.77
N GLN A 250 4.57 28.45 19.96
CA GLN A 250 5.27 28.08 21.19
C GLN A 250 4.90 26.66 21.59
N LYS A 251 5.92 25.85 21.88
CA LYS A 251 5.76 24.47 22.32
C LYS A 251 5.22 24.42 23.76
N LEU A 252 4.25 23.55 24.03
CA LEU A 252 3.73 23.28 25.36
C LEU A 252 4.53 22.16 26.03
N ASP A 253 5.52 22.55 26.82
CA ASP A 253 6.42 21.63 27.51
C ASP A 253 5.75 20.70 28.54
N VAL A 254 4.53 20.99 28.98
CA VAL A 254 3.80 20.14 29.94
C VAL A 254 3.32 18.85 29.27
N ILE A 255 3.14 18.86 27.94
CA ILE A 255 2.67 17.73 27.15
C ILE A 255 3.89 17.09 26.45
N LYS A 256 4.82 16.54 27.25
CA LYS A 256 6.02 15.82 26.79
C LYS A 256 6.34 14.64 27.69
N ASN A 257 7.08 13.66 27.16
CA ASN A 257 7.64 12.50 27.89
C ASN A 257 6.64 11.74 28.79
N GLY A 258 5.78 10.93 28.17
CA GLY A 258 4.80 10.07 28.87
C GLY A 258 3.37 10.60 28.89
N CYS A 259 3.14 11.80 28.32
CA CYS A 259 1.81 12.40 28.14
C CYS A 259 1.62 12.84 26.68
N SER A 260 1.80 11.92 25.72
CA SER A 260 1.74 12.28 24.30
C SER A 260 0.30 12.68 23.92
N ALA A 261 0.10 13.86 23.33
CA ALA A 261 -1.21 14.26 22.85
C ALA A 261 -1.72 13.30 21.75
N ARG A 262 -2.95 12.81 21.93
CA ARG A 262 -3.69 12.03 20.93
C ARG A 262 -4.74 12.89 20.22
N GLN A 263 -5.36 13.81 20.96
CA GLN A 263 -6.36 14.73 20.43
C GLN A 263 -6.25 16.08 21.15
N VAL A 264 -6.35 17.16 20.38
CA VAL A 264 -6.41 18.53 20.90
C VAL A 264 -7.74 19.16 20.51
N CYS A 265 -8.30 19.98 21.38
CA CYS A 265 -9.52 20.73 21.11
C CYS A 265 -9.37 22.17 21.62
N ALA A 266 -9.84 23.12 20.82
CA ALA A 266 -9.79 24.54 21.10
C ALA A 266 -11.21 25.11 21.10
N GLY A 267 -11.64 25.58 22.26
CA GLY A 267 -12.85 26.38 22.40
C GLY A 267 -12.52 27.87 22.53
N ASN A 268 -13.57 28.69 22.53
CA ASN A 268 -13.41 30.14 22.72
C ASN A 268 -12.78 30.46 24.09
N THR A 269 -13.21 29.78 25.16
CA THR A 269 -12.81 30.09 26.55
C THR A 269 -11.72 29.18 27.12
N HIS A 270 -11.50 28.00 26.54
CA HIS A 270 -10.57 27.00 27.07
C HIS A 270 -10.06 26.05 25.97
N PHE A 271 -8.99 25.34 26.31
CA PHE A 271 -8.41 24.26 25.52
C PHE A 271 -8.51 22.95 26.29
N ALA A 272 -8.57 21.84 25.56
CA ALA A 272 -8.50 20.50 26.11
C ALA A 272 -7.59 19.60 25.29
N VAL A 273 -6.87 18.69 25.95
CA VAL A 273 -6.04 17.67 25.33
C VAL A 273 -6.32 16.33 25.96
N VAL A 274 -6.51 15.31 25.12
CA VAL A 274 -6.53 13.91 25.53
C VAL A 274 -5.20 13.27 25.15
N THR A 275 -4.53 12.65 26.11
CA THR A 275 -3.25 11.97 25.89
C THR A 275 -3.45 10.55 25.32
N VAL A 276 -2.36 9.90 24.91
CA VAL A 276 -2.33 8.49 24.51
C VAL A 276 -2.73 7.58 25.68
N GLU A 277 -2.35 7.97 26.90
CA GLU A 277 -2.70 7.35 28.18
C GLU A 277 -4.17 7.58 28.57
N LYS A 278 -4.93 8.29 27.72
CA LYS A 278 -6.36 8.60 27.88
C LYS A 278 -6.67 9.51 29.07
N GLU A 279 -5.70 10.33 29.46
CA GLU A 279 -5.85 11.37 30.47
C GLU A 279 -6.34 12.67 29.82
N LEU A 280 -7.06 13.49 30.59
CA LEU A 280 -7.59 14.77 30.13
C LEU A 280 -6.86 15.94 30.80
N TYR A 281 -6.34 16.86 29.98
CA TYR A 281 -5.74 18.12 30.42
C TYR A 281 -6.55 19.30 29.89
N THR A 282 -6.78 20.32 30.71
CA THR A 282 -7.58 21.49 30.35
C THR A 282 -6.91 22.78 30.86
N TRP A 283 -7.08 23.89 30.13
CA TRP A 283 -6.58 25.21 30.54
C TRP A 283 -7.32 26.33 29.80
N VAL A 284 -7.18 27.56 30.27
CA VAL A 284 -7.92 28.72 29.76
C VAL A 284 -7.36 29.21 28.42
N ASN A 285 -8.27 29.58 27.51
CA ASN A 285 -7.97 30.39 26.34
C ASN A 285 -8.11 31.87 26.70
N MET A 286 -6.98 32.56 26.82
CA MET A 286 -6.90 33.95 27.27
C MET A 286 -7.54 34.96 26.31
N GLN A 287 -7.94 34.54 25.11
CA GLN A 287 -8.50 35.40 24.06
C GLN A 287 -10.04 35.47 24.10
N GLY A 288 -10.73 34.49 24.68
CA GLY A 288 -12.19 34.31 24.61
C GLY A 288 -13.05 35.18 25.51
N GLY A 289 -12.50 36.24 26.11
CA GLY A 289 -13.24 37.11 27.03
C GLY A 289 -13.13 36.69 28.50
N THR A 290 -13.20 37.69 29.38
CA THR A 290 -12.80 37.62 30.80
C THR A 290 -13.90 37.11 31.75
N LYS A 291 -14.88 36.33 31.27
CA LYS A 291 -16.01 35.92 32.10
C LYS A 291 -16.46 34.49 31.81
N LEU A 292 -15.72 33.53 32.35
CA LEU A 292 -16.23 32.56 33.33
C LEU A 292 -15.10 31.58 33.69
N HIS A 293 -14.65 31.73 34.94
CA HIS A 293 -13.77 30.80 35.62
C HIS A 293 -14.55 29.54 36.03
N GLY A 294 -13.99 28.35 35.78
CA GLY A 294 -14.53 27.06 36.24
C GLY A 294 -15.72 26.63 35.38
N GLN A 295 -15.60 25.60 34.55
CA GLN A 295 -15.45 24.22 35.02
C GLN A 295 -14.49 23.46 34.10
N LEU A 296 -13.19 23.71 34.25
CA LEU A 296 -12.13 22.93 33.58
C LEU A 296 -12.08 21.45 34.03
N GLY A 297 -13.07 20.97 34.79
CA GLY A 297 -13.12 19.63 35.36
C GLY A 297 -12.34 19.45 36.66
N HIS A 298 -11.56 20.44 37.11
CA HIS A 298 -10.71 20.31 38.32
C HIS A 298 -11.47 20.36 39.65
N GLY A 299 -12.75 20.74 39.65
CA GLY A 299 -13.54 20.83 40.87
C GLY A 299 -13.38 22.11 41.67
N ASP A 300 -12.74 23.12 41.08
CA ASP A 300 -12.62 24.47 41.62
C ASP A 300 -13.04 25.51 40.57
N LYS A 301 -13.01 26.79 40.97
CA LYS A 301 -13.25 27.94 40.09
C LYS A 301 -11.95 28.67 39.73
N ALA A 302 -10.80 28.01 39.79
CA ALA A 302 -9.54 28.63 39.45
C ALA A 302 -9.32 28.62 37.93
N SER A 303 -8.58 29.61 37.42
CA SER A 303 -8.13 29.62 36.04
C SER A 303 -6.68 29.20 35.92
N TYR A 304 -6.47 28.11 35.18
CA TYR A 304 -5.14 27.60 34.88
C TYR A 304 -4.70 28.11 33.52
N ARG A 305 -3.56 28.80 33.47
CA ARG A 305 -2.97 29.35 32.22
C ARG A 305 -2.12 28.32 31.47
N GLN A 306 -1.80 27.22 32.12
CA GLN A 306 -1.05 26.10 31.58
C GLN A 306 -1.91 24.83 31.67
N PRO A 307 -1.69 23.85 30.77
CA PRO A 307 -2.37 22.57 30.84
C PRO A 307 -2.32 21.96 32.24
N LYS A 308 -3.48 21.67 32.83
CA LYS A 308 -3.59 21.00 34.13
C LYS A 308 -4.33 19.69 33.98
N HIS A 309 -3.90 18.64 34.69
CA HIS A 309 -4.56 17.33 34.68
C HIS A 309 -5.91 17.38 35.42
N VAL A 310 -6.94 16.78 34.83
CA VAL A 310 -8.27 16.64 35.43
C VAL A 310 -8.31 15.40 36.33
N GLU A 311 -7.76 15.51 37.53
CA GLU A 311 -7.63 14.40 38.50
C GLU A 311 -8.96 13.71 38.84
N LYS A 312 -10.09 14.43 38.78
CA LYS A 312 -11.42 13.85 39.01
C LYS A 312 -11.81 12.76 37.99
N LEU A 313 -11.13 12.70 36.85
CA LEU A 313 -11.33 11.67 35.82
C LEU A 313 -10.21 10.62 35.83
N GLN A 314 -9.31 10.63 36.81
CA GLN A 314 -8.25 9.64 36.93
C GLN A 314 -8.83 8.22 36.97
N GLY A 315 -8.24 7.32 36.17
CA GLY A 315 -8.71 5.94 36.01
C GLY A 315 -9.89 5.77 35.03
N LYS A 316 -10.47 6.85 34.51
CA LYS A 316 -11.45 6.78 33.41
C LYS A 316 -10.76 6.99 32.07
N ALA A 317 -10.99 6.06 31.15
CA ALA A 317 -10.35 6.06 29.84
C ALA A 317 -11.07 7.02 28.86
N ILE A 318 -10.61 8.27 28.76
CA ILE A 318 -11.19 9.28 27.86
C ILE A 318 -10.84 9.00 26.39
N ARG A 319 -11.87 8.83 25.55
CA ARG A 319 -11.70 8.48 24.11
C ARG A 319 -11.84 9.65 23.17
N GLN A 320 -12.49 10.73 23.57
CA GLN A 320 -12.65 11.91 22.75
C GLN A 320 -12.81 13.13 23.65
N VAL A 321 -12.53 14.32 23.12
CA VAL A 321 -12.89 15.57 23.80
C VAL A 321 -13.34 16.62 22.79
N SER A 322 -14.34 17.39 23.18
CA SER A 322 -14.84 18.56 22.46
C SER A 322 -15.04 19.73 23.42
N CYS A 323 -14.59 20.93 23.02
CA CYS A 323 -14.74 22.17 23.78
C CYS A 323 -15.87 22.99 23.14
N GLY A 324 -16.94 23.24 23.89
CA GLY A 324 -17.92 24.27 23.59
C GLY A 324 -17.51 25.62 24.18
N ASP A 325 -18.40 26.61 24.07
CA ASP A 325 -18.13 27.97 24.60
C ASP A 325 -18.02 27.96 26.14
N ASP A 326 -18.89 27.22 26.82
CA ASP A 326 -18.98 27.19 28.29
C ASP A 326 -18.87 25.78 28.91
N PHE A 327 -18.62 24.75 28.10
CA PHE A 327 -18.60 23.36 28.57
C PHE A 327 -17.59 22.49 27.80
N THR A 328 -17.20 21.38 28.41
CA THR A 328 -16.36 20.34 27.79
C THR A 328 -17.13 19.02 27.79
N ILE A 329 -17.15 18.32 26.65
CA ILE A 329 -17.71 16.95 26.53
C ILE A 329 -16.55 16.00 26.28
N CYS A 330 -16.49 14.90 27.05
CA CYS A 330 -15.45 13.89 26.98
C CYS A 330 -16.03 12.47 27.08
#